data_AF-A0A8X7PLU2-F1
#
_entry.id   AF-A0A8X7PLU2-F1
#
_cell.length_a   1.000
_cell.length_b   1.000
_cell.length_c   1.000
_cell.angle_alpha   90.00
_cell.angle_beta   90.00
_cell.angle_gamma   90.00
#
_symmetry.space_group_name_H-M   'P 1'
#
loop_
_entity.id
_entity.type
_entity.pdbx_description
1 polymer ?
#
loop_
_entity_poly.entity_id
_entity_poly.type
_entity_poly.pdbx_seq_one_letter_code
_entity_poly.pdbx_strand_id
1 'polypeptide(L)'
;MDVLLQRWEPVVSNSFPRMIEFWIRIHGITLHYWSLETLEAIAKELGPMSDTDVDRGRIRILIDGLRKLEMRLPIELPSGEVISVDLEYEKLEKHCFMNQ
;
A
#
# COMPACT_ATOMS: atom_id res chain seq x y z
N MET A 1 -17.00 7.20 -48.43
CA MET A 1 -17.45 6.71 -47.11
C MET A 1 -16.23 6.75 -46.23
N ASP A 2 -16.04 7.86 -45.52
CA ASP A 2 -14.85 8.09 -44.71
C ASP A 2 -15.06 7.48 -43.32
N VAL A 3 -14.18 6.53 -42.96
CA VAL A 3 -14.13 5.96 -41.62
C VAL A 3 -13.42 6.95 -40.70
N LEU A 4 -14.17 7.51 -39.76
CA LEU A 4 -13.62 8.36 -38.71
C LEU A 4 -12.98 7.46 -37.65
N LEU A 5 -11.65 7.30 -37.69
CA LEU A 5 -10.91 6.59 -36.65
C LEU A 5 -10.71 7.54 -35.45
N GLN A 6 -11.61 7.50 -34.48
CA GLN A 6 -11.38 8.19 -33.20
C GLN A 6 -10.26 7.49 -32.44
N ARG A 7 -9.07 8.09 -32.46
CA ARG A 7 -7.95 7.70 -31.61
C ARG A 7 -8.31 8.10 -30.18
N TRP A 8 -8.46 7.12 -29.28
CA TRP A 8 -8.46 7.38 -27.85
C TRP A 8 -7.10 7.99 -27.48
N GLU A 9 -7.06 9.30 -27.29
CA GLU A 9 -5.93 9.92 -26.61
C GLU A 9 -6.12 9.63 -25.13
N PRO A 10 -5.22 8.87 -24.47
CA PRO A 10 -5.28 8.77 -23.03
C PRO A 10 -5.03 10.19 -22.54
N VAL A 11 -6.10 10.85 -22.07
CA VAL A 11 -5.97 12.01 -21.20
C VAL A 11 -5.43 11.47 -19.88
N VAL A 12 -4.17 11.03 -19.87
CA VAL A 12 -3.37 11.00 -18.67
C VAL A 12 -3.09 12.46 -18.36
N SER A 13 -4.11 13.10 -17.78
CA SER A 13 -3.92 14.34 -17.03
C SER A 13 -2.66 14.14 -16.17
N ASN A 14 -1.82 15.15 -16.05
CA ASN A 14 -0.71 15.14 -15.08
C ASN A 14 -1.19 14.92 -13.63
N SER A 15 -2.51 14.87 -13.41
CA SER A 15 -3.20 14.51 -12.16
C SER A 15 -3.72 13.07 -12.11
N PHE A 16 -3.37 12.19 -13.07
CA PHE A 16 -3.52 10.74 -12.95
C PHE A 16 -2.98 10.32 -11.58
N PRO A 17 -3.75 9.57 -10.77
CA PRO A 17 -3.76 9.77 -9.33
C PRO A 17 -2.39 9.56 -8.74
N ARG A 18 -1.70 10.67 -8.46
CA ARG A 18 -0.37 10.66 -7.85
C ARG A 18 -0.41 9.90 -6.53
N MET A 19 -1.54 9.98 -5.82
CA MET A 19 -1.77 9.28 -4.56
C MET A 19 -2.94 8.32 -4.72
N ILE A 20 -2.72 7.05 -4.36
CA ILE A 20 -3.73 5.99 -4.36
C ILE A 20 -3.91 5.51 -2.92
N GLU A 21 -5.15 5.37 -2.48
CA GLU A 21 -5.44 4.80 -1.16
C GLU A 21 -5.47 3.28 -1.22
N PHE A 22 -4.67 2.63 -0.37
CA PHE A 22 -4.69 1.19 -0.21
C PHE A 22 -5.04 0.82 1.23
N TRP A 23 -5.86 -0.23 1.37
CA TRP A 23 -5.87 -1.03 2.59
C TRP A 23 -4.66 -1.95 2.55
N ILE A 24 -3.87 -1.97 3.61
CA ILE A 24 -2.72 -2.84 3.78
C ILE A 24 -2.97 -3.70 4.99
N ARG A 25 -2.95 -5.03 4.79
CA ARG A 25 -2.97 -6.00 5.85
C ARG A 25 -1.55 -6.33 6.27
N ILE A 26 -1.28 -6.22 7.56
CA ILE A 26 0.04 -6.45 8.13
C ILE A 26 0.13 -7.87 8.68
N HIS A 27 1.18 -8.58 8.30
CA HIS A 27 1.44 -9.95 8.75
C HIS A 27 2.81 -10.06 9.44
N GLY A 28 2.97 -11.08 10.29
CA GLY A 28 4.23 -11.34 10.99
C GLY A 28 4.38 -10.67 12.36
N ILE A 29 3.40 -9.87 12.79
CA ILE A 29 3.32 -9.32 14.15
C ILE A 29 2.61 -10.32 15.06
N THR A 30 3.21 -10.65 16.20
CA THR A 30 2.56 -11.48 17.22
C THR A 30 1.49 -10.66 17.97
N LEU A 31 0.43 -11.33 18.44
CA LEU A 31 -0.70 -10.72 19.15
C LEU A 31 -0.29 -9.78 20.31
N HIS A 32 0.84 -10.02 20.97
CA HIS A 32 1.32 -9.19 22.06
C HIS A 32 1.78 -7.79 21.62
N TYR A 33 2.30 -7.66 20.39
CA TYR A 33 2.71 -6.39 19.80
C TYR A 33 1.63 -5.82 18.88
N TRP A 34 0.45 -6.44 18.86
CA TRP A 34 -0.67 -6.01 18.05
C TRP A 34 -1.45 -4.90 18.74
N SER A 35 -1.02 -3.67 18.53
CA SER A 35 -1.62 -2.47 19.12
C SER A 35 -1.87 -1.40 18.06
N LEU A 36 -2.79 -0.49 18.36
CA LEU A 36 -3.01 0.70 17.53
C LEU A 36 -1.72 1.48 17.31
N GLU A 37 -0.93 1.69 18.37
CA GLU A 37 0.35 2.41 18.32
C GLU A 37 1.35 1.75 17.35
N THR A 38 1.42 0.41 17.35
CA THR A 38 2.26 -0.33 16.41
C THR A 38 1.81 -0.17 14.96
N LEU A 39 0.50 -0.24 14.70
CA LEU A 39 -0.06 -0.06 13.37
C LEU A 39 0.15 1.38 12.86
N GLU A 40 -0.01 2.38 13.73
CA GLU A 40 0.25 3.79 13.42
C GLU A 40 1.74 4.06 13.13
N ALA A 41 2.64 3.44 13.89
CA ALA A 41 4.08 3.53 13.63
C ALA A 41 4.44 2.96 12.25
N ILE A 42 3.88 1.81 11.89
CA ILE A 42 4.06 1.20 10.55
C ILE A 42 3.49 2.11 9.47
N ALA A 43 2.28 2.65 9.68
CA ALA A 43 1.63 3.54 8.72
C ALA A 43 2.51 4.77 8.44
N LYS A 44 3.09 5.37 9.48
CA LYS A 44 3.95 6.56 9.40
C LYS A 44 5.18 6.35 8.51
N GLU A 45 5.76 5.15 8.49
CA GLU A 45 6.90 4.81 7.63
C GLU A 45 6.49 4.65 6.16
N LEU A 46 5.24 4.24 5.90
CA LEU A 46 4.74 3.96 4.55
C LEU A 46 4.12 5.20 3.87
N GLY A 47 3.41 6.03 4.63
CA GLY A 47 2.77 7.22 4.10
C GLY A 47 1.68 7.81 5.00
N PRO A 48 0.96 8.85 4.51
CA PRO A 48 -0.13 9.46 5.26
C PRO A 48 -1.25 8.45 5.52
N MET A 49 -1.57 8.23 6.79
CA MET A 49 -2.67 7.36 7.22
C MET A 49 -4.01 8.09 7.05
N SER A 50 -5.00 7.39 6.48
CA SER A 50 -6.38 7.87 6.39
C SER A 50 -7.37 7.08 7.25
N ASP A 51 -7.08 5.81 7.58
CA ASP A 51 -7.95 4.95 8.40
C ASP A 51 -7.18 3.77 9.02
N THR A 52 -7.77 3.09 10.00
CA THR A 52 -7.20 1.91 10.66
C THR A 52 -8.28 0.95 11.18
N ASP A 53 -8.01 -0.35 11.06
CA ASP A 53 -8.86 -1.45 11.52
C ASP A 53 -7.96 -2.39 12.36
N VAL A 54 -7.87 -2.07 13.65
CA VAL A 54 -6.99 -2.77 14.59
C VAL A 54 -7.39 -4.23 14.73
N ASP A 55 -8.68 -4.55 14.78
CA ASP A 55 -9.16 -5.92 14.94
C ASP A 55 -8.73 -6.82 13.79
N ARG A 56 -8.63 -6.26 12.57
CA ARG A 56 -8.21 -7.01 11.37
C ARG A 56 -6.75 -6.79 11.00
N GLY A 57 -6.04 -5.87 11.65
CA GLY A 57 -4.64 -5.59 11.38
C GLY A 57 -4.42 -4.86 10.08
N ARG A 58 -5.31 -3.93 9.77
CA ARG A 58 -5.29 -3.25 8.49
C ARG A 58 -5.14 -1.76 8.72
N ILE A 59 -4.29 -1.15 7.93
CA ILE A 59 -4.14 0.30 7.87
C ILE A 59 -4.57 0.76 6.49
N ARG A 60 -5.12 1.96 6.41
CA ARG A 60 -5.40 2.62 5.14
C ARG A 60 -4.47 3.81 5.00
N ILE A 61 -3.70 3.82 3.92
CA ILE A 61 -2.71 4.88 3.68
C ILE A 61 -2.80 5.38 2.23
N LEU A 62 -2.35 6.62 2.02
CA LEU A 62 -2.12 7.20 0.70
C LEU A 62 -0.71 6.87 0.23
N ILE A 63 -0.58 6.27 -0.95
CA ILE A 63 0.69 5.87 -1.54
C ILE A 63 0.92 6.57 -2.86
N ASP A 64 2.16 6.98 -3.10
CA ASP A 64 2.57 7.47 -4.41
C ASP A 64 2.58 6.32 -5.43
N GLY A 65 1.58 6.29 -6.32
CA GLY A 65 1.40 5.22 -7.31
C GLY A 65 2.53 5.12 -8.34
N LEU A 66 3.44 6.10 -8.39
CA LEU A 66 4.62 6.09 -9.24
C LEU A 66 5.86 5.48 -8.54
N ARG A 67 5.79 5.23 -7.23
CA ARG A 67 6.86 4.60 -6.46
C ARG A 67 6.64 3.10 -6.34
N LYS A 68 7.74 2.38 -6.15
CA LYS A 68 7.69 0.94 -5.85
C LYS A 68 6.98 0.73 -4.51
N LEU A 69 6.10 -0.26 -4.46
CA LEU A 69 5.44 -0.68 -3.22
C LEU A 69 6.40 -1.50 -2.36
N GLU A 70 6.40 -1.21 -1.06
CA GLU A 70 7.16 -1.97 -0.07
C GLU A 70 6.36 -3.18 0.36
N MET A 71 6.87 -4.38 0.07
CA MET A 71 6.19 -5.63 0.43
C MET A 71 6.58 -6.13 1.82
N ARG A 72 7.69 -5.61 2.36
CA ARG A 72 8.21 -5.95 3.69
C ARG A 72 8.76 -4.71 4.36
N LEU A 73 8.53 -4.59 5.67
CA LEU A 73 9.02 -3.48 6.46
C LEU A 73 9.73 -4.02 7.72
N PRO A 74 11.00 -3.66 7.96
CA PRO A 74 11.63 -3.93 9.24
C PRO A 74 11.06 -2.97 10.30
N ILE A 75 10.67 -3.52 11.45
CA ILE A 75 10.22 -2.76 12.62
C ILE A 75 11.03 -3.16 13.85
N GLU A 76 11.33 -2.19 14.70
CA GLU A 76 11.95 -2.43 16.00
C GLU A 76 10.87 -2.62 17.05
N LEU A 77 10.90 -3.74 17.76
CA LEU A 77 10.01 -4.02 18.87
C LEU A 77 10.48 -3.30 20.14
N PRO A 78 9.61 -3.12 21.14
CA PRO A 78 10.02 -2.58 22.45
C PRO A 78 11.13 -3.36 23.16
N SER A 79 11.35 -4.62 22.78
CA SER A 79 12.48 -5.45 23.26
C SER A 79 13.83 -5.04 22.66
N GLY A 80 13.85 -4.19 21.63
CA GLY A 80 15.02 -3.88 20.81
C GLY A 80 15.28 -4.90 19.68
N GLU A 81 14.44 -5.91 19.54
CA GLU A 81 14.53 -6.88 18.45
C GLU A 81 13.96 -6.26 17.17
N VAL A 82 14.67 -6.40 16.05
CA VAL A 82 14.18 -5.98 14.73
C VAL A 82 13.55 -7.18 14.02
N ILE A 83 12.25 -7.10 13.76
CA ILE A 83 11.51 -8.09 12.97
C ILE A 83 11.12 -7.51 11.63
N SER A 84 10.91 -8.36 10.62
CA SER A 84 10.37 -7.94 9.32
C SER A 84 8.90 -8.34 9.23
N VAL A 85 8.02 -7.38 8.97
CA VAL A 85 6.59 -7.62 8.72
C VAL A 85 6.33 -7.67 7.22
N ASP A 86 5.37 -8.49 6.80
CA ASP A 86 4.91 -8.56 5.41
C ASP A 86 3.70 -7.64 5.23
N LEU A 87 3.69 -6.90 4.12
CA LEU A 87 2.67 -5.92 3.75
C LEU A 87 1.85 -6.45 2.57
N GLU A 88 0.59 -6.75 2.82
CA GLU A 88 -0.36 -7.20 1.80
C GLU A 88 -1.32 -6.07 1.44
N TYR A 89 -1.13 -5.50 0.25
CA TYR A 89 -2.02 -4.48 -0.29
C TYR A 89 -3.30 -5.09 -0.86
N GLU A 90 -4.44 -4.74 -0.31
CA GLU A 90 -5.74 -5.18 -0.81
C GLU A 90 -6.09 -4.46 -2.11
N LYS A 91 -6.78 -5.17 -3.03
CA LYS A 91 -7.24 -4.63 -4.33
C LYS A 91 -6.13 -4.06 -5.21
N LEU A 92 -4.89 -4.52 -5.01
CA LEU A 92 -3.86 -4.47 -6.03
C LEU A 92 -4.32 -5.38 -7.19
N GLU A 93 -5.18 -4.86 -8.06
CA GLU A 93 -5.59 -5.58 -9.26
C GLU A 93 -4.32 -5.94 -10.03
N LYS A 94 -4.17 -7.23 -10.36
CA LYS A 94 -2.96 -7.83 -10.92
C LYS A 94 -2.64 -7.22 -12.29
N HIS A 95 -2.00 -6.06 -12.33
CA HIS A 95 -1.48 -5.51 -13.57
C HIS A 95 -0.04 -6.00 -13.75
N CYS A 96 0.05 -7.01 -14.61
CA CYS A 96 1.25 -7.51 -15.30
C CYS A 96 2.26 -8.31 -14.48
N PHE A 97 2.02 -9.62 -14.38
CA PHE A 97 3.10 -10.59 -14.58
C PHE A 97 3.55 -10.52 -16.05
N MET A 98 4.41 -9.56 -16.39
CA MET A 98 5.25 -9.74 -17.57
C MET A 98 6.37 -10.72 -17.16
N ASN A 99 6.05 -12.01 -17.25
CA ASN A 99 7.09 -13.01 -17.47
C ASN A 99 7.70 -12.72 -18.85
N GLN A 100 8.94 -12.25 -18.86
CA GLN A 100 9.89 -12.53 -19.94
C GLN A 100 10.99 -13.40 -19.37
#